data_AF-M6YBM6-F1
#
_entry.id   AF-M6YBM6-F1
#
_cell.length_a   1.000
_cell.length_b   1.000
_cell.length_c   1.000
_cell.angle_alpha   90.00
_cell.angle_beta   90.00
_cell.angle_gamma   90.00
#
_symmetry.space_group_name_H-M   'P 1'
#
loop_
_entity.id
_entity.type
_entity.pdbx_description
1 polymer ?
#
loop_
_entity_poly.entity_id
_entity_poly.type
_entity_poly.pdbx_seq_one_letter_code
_entity_poly.pdbx_strand_id
1 'polypeptide(L)' 'MNLLNASVESLPQLEKNIIVLRFLRKYTIKETADKLGISVRTVNKKTFATLTVLRKKLEALNFDFESI' A
#
# COMPACT_ATOMS: atom_id res chain seq x y z
N MET A 1 -6.64 18.29 1.90
CA MET A 1 -6.44 16.93 1.34
C MET A 1 -5.44 16.21 2.24
N ASN A 2 -5.80 15.03 2.76
CA ASN A 2 -4.95 14.25 3.67
C ASN A 2 -3.71 13.74 2.90
N LEU A 3 -2.49 14.03 3.39
CA LEU A 3 -1.22 13.71 2.71
C LEU A 3 -1.07 12.21 2.41
N LEU A 4 -1.57 11.38 3.32
CA LEU A 4 -1.57 9.93 3.14
C LEU A 4 -2.46 9.53 1.95
N ASN A 5 -3.64 10.14 1.82
CA ASN A 5 -4.55 9.87 0.70
C ASN A 5 -3.92 10.31 -0.63
N ALA A 6 -3.31 11.49 -0.70
CA ALA A 6 -2.61 11.93 -1.90
C ALA A 6 -1.45 10.98 -2.28
N SER A 7 -0.72 10.48 -1.28
CA SER A 7 0.36 9.51 -1.49
C SER A 7 -0.15 8.18 -2.04
N VAL A 8 -1.28 7.67 -1.52
CA VAL A 8 -1.93 6.44 -2.01
C VAL A 8 -2.55 6.63 -3.40
N GLU A 9 -3.15 7.80 -3.68
CA GLU A 9 -3.70 8.14 -5.00
C GLU A 9 -2.63 8.20 -6.09
N SER A 10 -1.40 8.56 -5.73
CA SER A 10 -0.25 8.59 -6.67
C SER A 10 0.33 7.22 -7.02
N LEU A 11 -0.17 6.12 -6.42
CA LEU A 11 0.33 4.77 -6.68
C LEU A 11 -0.17 4.25 -8.03
N PRO A 12 0.58 3.37 -8.71
CA PRO A 12 0.05 2.64 -9.85
C PRO A 12 -1.16 1.80 -9.43
N GLN A 13 -2.09 1.58 -10.36
CA GLN A 13 -3.42 1.07 -10.06
C GLN A 13 -3.42 -0.27 -9.29
N LEU A 14 -2.51 -1.18 -9.65
CA LEU A 14 -2.42 -2.48 -8.99
C LEU A 14 -1.95 -2.36 -7.53
N GLU A 15 -0.91 -1.57 -7.30
CA GLU A 15 -0.36 -1.26 -5.98
C GLU A 15 -1.39 -0.54 -5.10
N LYS A 16 -2.11 0.43 -5.68
CA LYS A 16 -3.24 1.11 -5.01
C LYS A 16 -4.30 0.10 -4.57
N ASN A 17 -4.73 -0.78 -5.47
CA ASN A 17 -5.73 -1.81 -5.17
C ASN A 17 -5.25 -2.77 -4.08
N ILE A 18 -3.98 -3.18 -4.12
CA ILE A 18 -3.38 -4.01 -3.08
C ILE A 18 -3.44 -3.31 -1.71
N ILE A 19 -3.03 -2.04 -1.62
CA ILE A 19 -3.05 -1.29 -0.34
C ILE A 19 -4.48 -1.13 0.18
N VAL A 20 -5.42 -0.76 -0.68
CA VAL A 20 -6.83 -0.59 -0.31
C VAL A 20 -7.41 -1.90 0.22
N LEU A 21 -7.22 -3.02 -0.49
CA LEU A 21 -7.76 -4.30 -0.08
C LEU A 21 -7.16 -4.79 1.24
N ARG A 22 -5.83 -4.70 1.39
CA ARG A 22 -5.16 -5.21 2.58
C ARG A 22 -5.38 -4.37 3.83
N PHE A 23 -5.31 -3.05 3.71
CA PHE A 23 -5.23 -2.17 4.89
C PHE A 23 -6.52 -1.41 5.18
N LEU A 24 -7.30 -1.04 4.16
CA LEU A 24 -8.57 -0.36 4.36
C LEU A 24 -9.74 -1.35 4.46
N ARG A 25 -9.72 -2.41 3.65
CA ARG A 25 -10.75 -3.45 3.64
C ARG A 25 -10.40 -4.68 4.48
N LYS A 26 -9.17 -4.74 5.03
CA LYS A 26 -8.68 -5.79 5.94
C LYS A 26 -8.71 -7.21 5.35
N TYR A 27 -8.58 -7.35 4.03
CA TYR A 27 -8.41 -8.66 3.40
C TYR A 27 -7.03 -9.24 3.70
N THR A 28 -6.97 -10.56 3.88
CA THR A 28 -5.72 -11.31 3.92
C THR A 28 -5.00 -11.25 2.58
N ILE A 29 -3.72 -11.63 2.57
CA ILE A 29 -2.93 -11.71 1.33
C ILE A 29 -3.57 -12.69 0.34
N LYS A 30 -4.11 -13.81 0.83
CA LYS A 30 -4.77 -14.82 -0.01
C LYS A 30 -6.04 -14.28 -0.65
N GLU A 31 -6.93 -13.69 0.13
CA GLU A 31 -8.17 -13.10 -0.40
C GLU A 31 -7.89 -11.94 -1.37
N THR A 32 -6.83 -11.16 -1.11
CA THR A 32 -6.39 -10.10 -2.02
C THR A 32 -5.88 -10.68 -3.35
N ALA A 33 -5.12 -11.77 -3.29
CA ALA A 33 -4.64 -12.49 -4.48
C ALA A 33 -5.81 -13.02 -5.32
N ASP A 34 -6.78 -13.66 -4.67
CA ASP A 34 -7.97 -14.21 -5.30
C ASP A 34 -8.81 -13.11 -5.95
N LYS A 35 -9.02 -11.97 -5.27
CA LYS A 35 -9.78 -10.83 -5.81
C LYS A 35 -9.11 -10.13 -6.99
N LEU A 36 -7.78 -10.09 -7.02
CA LEU A 36 -7.02 -9.41 -8.06
C LEU A 36 -6.60 -10.34 -9.20
N GLY A 37 -6.87 -11.64 -9.11
CA GLY A 37 -6.50 -12.62 -10.13
C GLY A 37 -4.98 -12.74 -10.31
N ILE A 38 -4.21 -12.57 -9.24
CA ILE A 38 -2.73 -12.64 -9.26
C ILE A 38 -2.21 -13.58 -8.17
N SER A 39 -0.94 -14.00 -8.27
CA SER A 39 -0.36 -14.88 -7.27
C SER A 39 -0.19 -14.20 -5.89
N VAL A 40 -0.32 -15.00 -4.83
CA VAL A 40 0.03 -14.61 -3.44
C VAL A 40 1.43 -14.02 -3.35
N ARG A 41 2.39 -14.61 -4.09
CA ARG A 41 3.78 -14.12 -4.17
C ARG A 41 3.84 -12.70 -4.74
N THR A 42 3.06 -12.42 -5.78
CA THR A 42 2.96 -11.10 -6.40
C THR A 42 2.37 -10.09 -5.41
N VAL A 43 1.28 -10.44 -4.71
CA VAL A 43 0.69 -9.58 -3.68
C VAL A 43 1.70 -9.25 -2.60
N ASN A 44 2.42 -10.24 -2.07
CA ASN A 44 3.44 -10.02 -1.04
C ASN A 44 4.56 -9.10 -1.51
N LYS A 45 5.17 -9.42 -2.67
CA LYS A 45 6.26 -8.62 -3.23
C LYS A 45 5.83 -7.17 -3.47
N LYS A 46 4.69 -6.96 -4.12
CA LYS A 46 4.20 -5.62 -4.44
C LYS A 46 3.79 -4.87 -3.19
N THR A 47 3.21 -5.53 -2.19
CA THR A 47 2.85 -4.80 -0.98
C THR A 47 4.09 -4.30 -0.24
N PHE A 48 5.09 -5.15 -0.07
CA PHE A 48 6.34 -4.73 0.58
C PHE A 48 6.96 -3.53 -0.15
N ALA A 49 7.14 -3.65 -1.48
CA ALA A 49 7.70 -2.58 -2.29
C ALA A 49 6.87 -1.28 -2.21
N THR A 50 5.53 -1.39 -2.23
CA THR A 50 4.63 -0.24 -2.14
C THR A 50 4.74 0.45 -0.79
N LEU A 51 4.77 -0.30 0.31
CA LEU A 51 4.95 0.27 1.65
C LEU A 51 6.32 0.95 1.80
N THR A 52 7.38 0.37 1.24
CA THR A 52 8.70 1.00 1.21
C THR A 52 8.68 2.34 0.46
N VAL A 53 8.01 2.41 -0.69
CA VAL A 53 7.87 3.65 -1.47
C VAL A 53 7.04 4.68 -0.71
N LEU A 54 5.91 4.27 -0.14
CA LEU A 54 5.05 5.16 0.66
C LEU A 54 5.81 5.72 1.86
N ARG A 55 6.53 4.87 2.59
CA ARG A 55 7.38 5.29 3.72
C ARG A 55 8.39 6.36 3.29
N LYS A 56 9.18 6.09 2.24
CA LYS A 56 10.16 7.06 1.73
C LYS A 56 9.54 8.38 1.29
N LYS A 57 8.37 8.33 0.65
CA LYS A 57 7.63 9.54 0.24
C LYS A 57 7.21 10.37 1.46
N LEU A 58 6.70 9.73 2.51
CA LEU A 58 6.26 10.41 3.72
C LEU A 58 7.46 10.97 4.51
N GLU A 59 8.54 10.20 4.64
CA GLU A 59 9.79 10.66 5.26
C GLU A 59 10.36 11.90 4.53
N ALA A 60 10.38 11.89 3.20
CA ALA A 60 10.85 13.03 2.39
C ALA A 60 9.97 14.29 2.53
N LEU A 61 8.74 14.15 3.02
CA LEU A 61 7.81 15.25 3.25
C LEU A 61 7.89 15.78 4.70
N ASN A 62 8.92 15.41 5.45
CA ASN A 62 9.06 15.66 6.90
C ASN A 62 7.85 15.20 7.70
N PHE A 63 7.20 14.12 7.25
CA PHE A 63 6.19 13.44 8.05
C PHE A 63 6.92 12.62 9.10
N ASP A 64 7.28 13.27 10.20
CA ASP A 64 7.90 12.60 11.34
C ASP A 64 6.88 11.59 11.89
N PHE A 65 7.22 10.31 11.76
CA PHE A 65 6.66 9.28 12.62
C PHE A 65 7.32 9.42 13.99
N GLU A 66 7.09 10.54 14.68
CA GLU A 66 7.36 10.59 16.11
C GLU A 66 6.38 9.64 16.78
N SER A 67 6.91 8.46 17.09
CA SER A 67 6.63 7.61 18.25
C SER A 67 5.20 7.66 18.80
N ILE A 68 4.39 6.68 18.41
CA ILE A 68 3.35 6.13 19.29
C ILE A 68 3.99 4.96 20.06
#